data_AF-R7UY03-F1
#
_entry.id   AF-R7UY03-F1
#
_cell.length_a   1.000
_cell.length_b   1.000
_cell.length_c   1.000
_cell.angle_alpha   90.00
_cell.angle_beta   90.00
_cell.angle_gamma   90.00
#
_symmetry.space_group_name_H-M   'P 1'
#
loop_
_entity.id
_entity.type
_entity.pdbx_description
1 polymer ?
#
loop_
_entity_poly.entity_id
_entity_poly.type
_entity_poly.pdbx_seq_one_letter_code
_entity_poly.pdbx_strand_id
1 'polypeptide(L)'
;MPVLAPWSLLLLSCMTLVDGSAYVEYVEGTGLPIILISGHGGTLSPERDRPNAGCWDGQKCIFRRGCGKTDRTRCKTTRSNDLYTKDMTVALREELCGIAGVCPTAIMGNINRRVLDFNREIEEACFGVQSMIDVYNEYYGYLEESKLALNGSGIIFDIHGHGHDIARAELGYAVTKARLNSGNYTENMTSIRNLLERSPYEMDDILRGEHSLGQYLLLEGYDAIPSPVYPSPSDTSYYSGGYTTKTYGSRNGGSVDAIQIESARSHREMPEQMYYVKALATAIFKFYKKHYTTESETTTVEQTTTIQPTTTEAETTLVTTEGKTSTSMPTTTTTTTTTEAAVVTTKQPIIETSSNGCPKSCLDSFAAFIWGFLCIAFF
;
A
#
# COMPACT_ATOMS: atom_id res chain seq x y z
N MET A 1 -2.00 39.29 21.86
CA MET A 1 -1.90 38.36 20.72
C MET A 1 -2.25 36.98 21.21
N PRO A 2 -3.45 36.44 20.91
CA PRO A 2 -3.73 35.03 21.10
C PRO A 2 -3.61 34.27 19.76
N VAL A 3 -2.98 33.11 19.84
CA VAL A 3 -2.71 32.18 18.75
C VAL A 3 -4.02 31.43 18.43
N LEU A 4 -4.48 31.52 17.18
CA LEU A 4 -5.63 30.75 16.70
C LEU A 4 -5.16 29.34 16.31
N ALA A 5 -5.75 28.33 16.93
CA ALA A 5 -5.58 26.92 16.56
C ALA A 5 -6.22 26.64 15.19
N PRO A 6 -5.63 25.77 14.35
CA PRO A 6 -6.21 25.43 13.06
C PRO A 6 -7.40 24.49 13.25
N TRP A 7 -8.48 24.78 12.53
CA TRP A 7 -9.72 24.03 12.57
C TRP A 7 -9.52 22.67 11.91
N SER A 8 -9.86 21.60 12.64
CA SER A 8 -9.98 20.25 12.09
C SER A 8 -11.15 20.21 11.11
N LEU A 9 -10.85 20.25 9.81
CA LEU A 9 -11.83 20.01 8.76
C LEU A 9 -12.07 18.49 8.70
N LEU A 10 -13.15 18.02 9.33
CA LEU A 10 -13.65 16.66 9.13
C LEU A 10 -14.31 16.62 7.75
N LEU A 11 -13.55 16.33 6.70
CA LEU A 11 -14.11 16.00 5.39
C LEU A 11 -14.71 14.60 5.51
N LEU A 12 -16.03 14.54 5.70
CA LEU A 12 -16.80 13.32 5.50
C LEU A 12 -16.90 13.11 3.98
N SER A 13 -15.85 12.55 3.38
CA SER A 13 -15.89 12.10 1.99
C SER A 13 -16.84 10.89 1.95
N CYS A 14 -18.03 11.09 1.38
CA CYS A 14 -18.95 10.02 1.10
C CYS A 14 -18.39 9.26 -0.10
N MET A 15 -17.61 8.21 0.14
CA MET A 15 -17.35 7.19 -0.88
C MET A 15 -18.71 6.68 -1.35
N THR A 16 -19.06 7.00 -2.58
CA THR A 16 -20.16 6.33 -3.26
C THR A 16 -19.69 4.90 -3.50
N LEU A 17 -20.15 3.97 -2.66
CA LEU A 17 -20.08 2.54 -2.96
C LEU A 17 -20.84 2.33 -4.27
N VAL A 18 -20.11 2.10 -5.36
CA VAL A 18 -20.69 2.04 -6.70
C VAL A 18 -21.33 0.68 -6.94
N ASP A 19 -20.74 -0.38 -6.36
CA ASP A 19 -21.28 -1.74 -6.36
C ASP A 19 -20.51 -2.61 -5.35
N GLY A 20 -21.07 -3.76 -4.97
CA GLY A 20 -20.39 -4.75 -4.15
C GLY A 20 -21.27 -5.42 -3.10
N SER A 21 -21.04 -6.71 -2.86
CA SER A 21 -21.63 -7.41 -1.74
C SER A 21 -21.13 -6.87 -0.39
N ALA A 22 -21.75 -7.29 0.71
CA ALA A 22 -21.20 -7.00 2.04
C ALA A 22 -19.74 -7.48 2.23
N TYR A 23 -19.25 -8.37 1.36
CA TYR A 23 -17.95 -9.03 1.47
C TYR A 23 -16.85 -8.41 0.64
N VAL A 24 -17.19 -7.68 -0.42
CA VAL A 24 -16.25 -6.99 -1.31
C VAL A 24 -16.72 -5.56 -1.49
N GLU A 25 -15.85 -4.62 -1.17
CA GLU A 25 -16.08 -3.20 -1.41
C GLU A 25 -15.39 -2.80 -2.71
N TYR A 26 -16.17 -2.30 -3.67
CA TYR A 26 -15.66 -1.76 -4.93
C TYR A 26 -16.01 -0.28 -5.06
N VAL A 27 -14.98 0.52 -5.34
CA VAL A 27 -15.12 1.95 -5.61
C VAL A 27 -14.42 2.28 -6.92
N GLU A 28 -15.24 2.63 -7.91
CA GLU A 28 -14.75 3.01 -9.24
C GLU A 28 -13.85 4.26 -9.18
N GLY A 29 -12.80 4.25 -9.99
CA GLY A 29 -11.90 5.38 -10.19
C GLY A 29 -12.50 6.41 -11.16
N THR A 30 -11.98 7.63 -11.13
CA THR A 30 -12.41 8.71 -12.04
C THR A 30 -11.34 9.09 -13.05
N GLY A 31 -10.47 8.13 -13.39
CA GLY A 31 -9.48 8.27 -14.47
C GLY A 31 -8.01 8.29 -14.05
N LEU A 32 -7.66 7.98 -12.80
CA LEU A 32 -6.26 7.73 -12.42
C LEU A 32 -5.89 6.27 -12.78
N PRO A 33 -4.88 5.99 -13.63
CA PRO A 33 -4.45 4.63 -14.02
C PRO A 33 -3.74 3.81 -12.93
N ILE A 34 -4.33 3.83 -11.74
CA ILE A 34 -3.90 3.13 -10.54
C ILE A 34 -5.09 2.35 -10.01
N ILE A 35 -4.86 1.10 -9.62
CA ILE A 35 -5.83 0.26 -8.92
C ILE A 35 -5.26 -0.05 -7.54
N LEU A 36 -5.98 0.34 -6.48
CA LEU A 36 -5.63 -0.02 -5.11
C LEU A 36 -6.39 -1.27 -4.71
N ILE A 37 -5.71 -2.23 -4.11
CA ILE A 37 -6.38 -3.41 -3.57
C ILE A 37 -5.93 -3.72 -2.14
N SER A 38 -6.85 -4.21 -1.30
CA SER A 38 -6.53 -4.71 0.04
C SER A 38 -7.40 -5.91 0.37
N GLY A 39 -6.84 -7.11 0.28
CA GLY A 39 -7.56 -8.34 0.54
C GLY A 39 -7.67 -8.73 2.02
N HIS A 40 -6.79 -8.24 2.89
CA HIS A 40 -6.60 -8.83 4.24
C HIS A 40 -6.95 -7.92 5.42
N GLY A 41 -7.52 -6.74 5.15
CA GLY A 41 -7.97 -5.80 6.18
C GLY A 41 -9.37 -6.08 6.76
N GLY A 42 -10.12 -7.02 6.16
CA GLY A 42 -11.50 -7.35 6.53
C GLY A 42 -11.65 -8.12 7.84
N THR A 43 -12.79 -7.98 8.49
CA THR A 43 -13.10 -8.61 9.80
C THR A 43 -14.31 -9.53 9.77
N LEU A 44 -15.11 -9.53 8.70
CA LEU A 44 -16.29 -10.37 8.58
C LEU A 44 -15.91 -11.85 8.54
N SER A 45 -16.68 -12.66 9.25
CA SER A 45 -16.52 -14.11 9.26
C SER A 45 -17.86 -14.79 9.00
N PRO A 46 -18.41 -14.66 7.77
CA PRO A 46 -19.73 -15.20 7.42
C PRO A 46 -19.77 -16.72 7.37
N GLU A 47 -18.60 -17.36 7.40
CA GLU A 47 -18.45 -18.79 7.32
C GLU A 47 -17.34 -19.25 8.27
N ARG A 48 -17.35 -20.54 8.64
CA ARG A 48 -16.30 -21.06 9.53
C ARG A 48 -14.91 -20.87 8.92
N ASP A 49 -13.95 -20.65 9.80
CA ASP A 49 -12.53 -20.66 9.52
C ASP A 49 -12.09 -21.76 8.54
N ARG A 50 -11.34 -21.37 7.51
CA ARG A 50 -10.61 -22.29 6.63
C ARG A 50 -9.55 -23.06 7.44
N PRO A 51 -9.30 -24.34 7.12
CA PRO A 51 -8.25 -25.12 7.77
C PRO A 51 -6.89 -24.41 7.76
N ASN A 52 -6.11 -24.64 8.82
CA ASN A 52 -4.75 -24.08 8.93
C ASN A 52 -3.69 -24.83 8.10
N ALA A 53 -4.12 -25.88 7.40
CA ALA A 53 -3.36 -26.57 6.37
C ALA A 53 -4.27 -27.40 5.46
N GLY A 54 -3.82 -27.63 4.23
CA GLY A 54 -4.36 -28.67 3.34
C GLY A 54 -3.83 -30.07 3.68
N CYS A 55 -4.26 -31.06 2.92
CA CYS A 55 -3.72 -32.42 2.98
C CYS A 55 -2.60 -32.61 1.97
N TRP A 56 -1.66 -33.52 2.23
CA TRP A 56 -0.63 -33.90 1.27
C TRP A 56 -0.96 -35.26 0.67
N ASP A 57 -1.09 -35.35 -0.65
CA ASP A 57 -1.44 -36.60 -1.36
C ASP A 57 -0.24 -37.43 -1.82
N GLY A 58 0.98 -36.95 -1.59
CA GLY A 58 2.21 -37.55 -2.11
C GLY A 58 2.92 -36.66 -3.12
N GLN A 59 2.17 -35.79 -3.81
CA GLN A 59 2.66 -34.96 -4.92
C GLN A 59 2.32 -33.48 -4.76
N LYS A 60 1.12 -33.16 -4.29
CA LYS A 60 0.63 -31.80 -4.12
C LYS A 60 -0.20 -31.63 -2.86
N CYS A 61 -0.41 -30.36 -2.51
CA CYS A 61 -1.36 -29.99 -1.48
C CYS A 61 -2.79 -30.02 -2.04
N ILE A 62 -3.69 -30.62 -1.28
CA ILE A 62 -5.13 -30.60 -1.53
C ILE A 62 -5.76 -29.66 -0.52
N PHE A 63 -6.20 -28.49 -0.98
CA PHE A 63 -6.90 -27.51 -0.17
C PHE A 63 -8.41 -27.67 -0.34
N ARG A 64 -8.95 -28.72 0.29
CA ARG A 64 -10.39 -28.96 0.33
C ARG A 64 -10.80 -29.39 1.72
N ARG A 65 -11.94 -28.90 2.21
CA ARG A 65 -12.51 -29.40 3.47
C ARG A 65 -12.77 -30.92 3.35
N GLY A 66 -12.31 -31.67 4.34
CA GLY A 66 -12.46 -33.13 4.36
C GLY A 66 -11.48 -33.90 3.47
N CYS A 67 -10.37 -33.30 3.03
CA CYS A 67 -9.35 -33.99 2.22
C CYS A 67 -8.60 -35.12 2.94
N GLY A 68 -8.86 -35.36 4.24
CA GLY A 68 -8.16 -36.34 5.08
C GLY A 68 -7.26 -35.67 6.12
N LYS A 69 -6.12 -36.31 6.44
CA LYS A 69 -5.17 -35.82 7.42
C LYS A 69 -4.40 -34.62 6.85
N THR A 70 -4.50 -33.48 7.52
CA THR A 70 -3.80 -32.26 7.12
C THR A 70 -2.29 -32.37 7.36
N ASP A 71 -1.52 -31.68 6.54
CA ASP A 71 -0.06 -31.61 6.62
C ASP A 71 0.38 -30.15 6.77
N ARG A 72 0.67 -29.75 8.01
CA ARG A 72 1.08 -28.39 8.34
C ARG A 72 2.53 -28.07 7.94
N THR A 73 3.32 -29.07 7.60
CA THR A 73 4.71 -28.87 7.19
C THR A 73 4.78 -28.53 5.71
N ARG A 74 3.97 -29.21 4.89
CA ARG A 74 3.96 -29.04 3.43
C ARG A 74 2.86 -28.12 2.91
N CYS A 75 1.69 -28.12 3.57
CA CYS A 75 0.48 -27.46 3.08
C CYS A 75 -0.03 -26.39 4.04
N LYS A 76 0.88 -25.67 4.71
CA LYS A 76 0.55 -24.63 5.69
C LYS A 76 -0.21 -23.47 5.04
N THR A 77 -1.22 -22.97 5.72
CA THR A 77 -1.90 -21.72 5.34
C THR A 77 -1.58 -20.57 6.31
N THR A 78 -1.66 -19.34 5.80
CA THR A 78 -1.46 -18.12 6.60
C THR A 78 -2.81 -17.58 7.06
N ARG A 79 -2.93 -17.27 8.35
CA ARG A 79 -4.24 -16.98 8.97
C ARG A 79 -4.28 -15.64 9.70
N SER A 80 -3.20 -14.87 9.61
CA SER A 80 -3.10 -13.55 10.21
C SER A 80 -3.70 -12.53 9.26
N ASN A 81 -4.56 -11.67 9.79
CA ASN A 81 -5.06 -10.50 9.08
C ASN A 81 -4.05 -9.37 9.12
N ASP A 82 -4.20 -8.49 8.15
CA ASP A 82 -3.39 -7.30 7.99
C ASP A 82 -4.20 -6.14 8.57
N LEU A 83 -4.20 -6.04 9.90
CA LEU A 83 -5.05 -5.06 10.61
C LEU A 83 -4.90 -3.65 10.02
N TYR A 84 -5.99 -2.91 9.91
CA TYR A 84 -6.02 -1.52 9.44
C TYR A 84 -5.65 -1.29 7.97
N THR A 85 -5.26 -2.31 7.17
CA THR A 85 -4.93 -2.08 5.75
C THR A 85 -6.12 -1.67 4.91
N LYS A 86 -7.33 -2.10 5.27
CA LYS A 86 -8.57 -1.62 4.62
C LYS A 86 -8.73 -0.11 4.83
N ASP A 87 -8.75 0.34 6.08
CA ASP A 87 -8.94 1.77 6.40
C ASP A 87 -7.80 2.62 5.83
N MET A 88 -6.56 2.10 5.86
CA MET A 88 -5.41 2.73 5.22
C MET A 88 -5.59 2.84 3.70
N THR A 89 -6.17 1.83 3.03
CA THR A 89 -6.44 1.86 1.57
C THR A 89 -7.50 2.90 1.23
N VAL A 90 -8.53 3.03 2.06
CA VAL A 90 -9.54 4.09 1.93
C VAL A 90 -8.88 5.47 2.04
N ALA A 91 -8.11 5.71 3.11
CA ALA A 91 -7.43 6.98 3.31
C ALA A 91 -6.42 7.28 2.19
N LEU A 92 -5.69 6.26 1.72
CA LEU A 92 -4.74 6.37 0.61
C LEU A 92 -5.41 6.78 -0.69
N ARG A 93 -6.59 6.20 -0.99
CA ARG A 93 -7.39 6.60 -2.15
C ARG A 93 -7.75 8.09 -2.07
N GLU A 94 -8.24 8.55 -0.93
CA GLU A 94 -8.66 9.95 -0.76
C GLU A 94 -7.49 10.93 -0.90
N GLU A 95 -6.32 10.62 -0.33
CA GLU A 95 -5.11 11.44 -0.51
C GLU A 95 -4.68 11.45 -2.00
N LEU A 96 -4.73 10.32 -2.70
CA LEU A 96 -4.43 10.26 -4.14
C LEU A 96 -5.43 11.06 -4.97
N CYS A 97 -6.73 11.00 -4.66
CA CYS A 97 -7.76 11.84 -5.28
C CYS A 97 -7.42 13.33 -5.11
N GLY A 98 -7.02 13.72 -3.89
CA GLY A 98 -6.67 15.11 -3.58
C GLY A 98 -5.45 15.61 -4.34
N ILE A 99 -4.41 14.77 -4.47
CA ILE A 99 -3.16 15.13 -5.16
C ILE A 99 -3.33 15.12 -6.69
N ALA A 100 -4.07 14.15 -7.23
CA ALA A 100 -4.19 13.96 -8.68
C ALA A 100 -5.36 14.72 -9.31
N GLY A 101 -6.37 15.12 -8.53
CA GLY A 101 -7.64 15.69 -9.03
C GLY A 101 -8.57 14.65 -9.67
N VAL A 102 -8.13 13.40 -9.78
CA VAL A 102 -8.89 12.22 -10.22
C VAL A 102 -8.56 11.06 -9.29
N CYS A 103 -9.49 10.13 -9.12
CA CYS A 103 -9.36 9.04 -8.16
C CYS A 103 -8.91 7.73 -8.80
N PRO A 104 -8.09 6.91 -8.10
CA PRO A 104 -7.86 5.53 -8.48
C PRO A 104 -9.08 4.66 -8.15
N THR A 105 -9.20 3.53 -8.86
CA THR A 105 -10.13 2.46 -8.47
C THR A 105 -9.63 1.79 -7.18
N ALA A 106 -10.54 1.38 -6.30
CA ALA A 106 -10.19 0.63 -5.09
C ALA A 106 -11.08 -0.61 -4.89
N ILE A 107 -10.46 -1.73 -4.53
CA ILE A 107 -11.13 -3.01 -4.24
C ILE A 107 -10.66 -3.54 -2.90
N MET A 108 -11.55 -3.64 -1.91
CA MET A 108 -11.21 -4.14 -0.58
C MET A 108 -12.03 -5.34 -0.18
N GLY A 109 -11.37 -6.36 0.38
CA GLY A 109 -12.03 -7.51 0.98
C GLY A 109 -12.48 -7.19 2.41
N ASN A 110 -13.76 -7.43 2.71
CA ASN A 110 -14.32 -7.27 4.06
C ASN A 110 -14.27 -8.55 4.88
N ILE A 111 -13.92 -9.69 4.27
CA ILE A 111 -13.80 -10.98 4.95
C ILE A 111 -12.43 -11.14 5.63
N ASN A 112 -12.43 -11.74 6.82
CA ASN A 112 -11.24 -12.15 7.55
C ASN A 112 -10.46 -13.23 6.77
N ARG A 113 -9.13 -13.10 6.67
CA ARG A 113 -8.23 -14.05 6.00
C ARG A 113 -8.34 -15.48 6.52
N ARG A 114 -8.80 -15.64 7.77
CA ARG A 114 -9.11 -16.94 8.35
C ARG A 114 -10.23 -17.67 7.66
N VAL A 115 -11.11 -16.96 6.96
CA VAL A 115 -12.27 -17.50 6.24
C VAL A 115 -11.98 -17.56 4.75
N LEU A 116 -11.47 -16.47 4.17
CA LEU A 116 -11.09 -16.37 2.75
C LEU A 116 -9.77 -15.60 2.60
N ASP A 117 -8.77 -16.21 1.97
CA ASP A 117 -7.48 -15.56 1.70
C ASP A 117 -7.40 -15.13 0.24
N PHE A 118 -7.75 -13.87 -0.04
CA PHE A 118 -7.71 -13.33 -1.40
C PHE A 118 -6.32 -13.40 -2.03
N ASN A 119 -5.22 -13.42 -1.25
CA ASN A 119 -3.86 -13.47 -1.78
C ASN A 119 -3.35 -14.92 -1.91
N ARG A 120 -4.24 -15.84 -2.34
CA ARG A 120 -3.98 -17.25 -2.67
C ARG A 120 -4.79 -17.67 -3.88
N GLU A 121 -4.31 -18.71 -4.56
CA GLU A 121 -5.06 -19.39 -5.61
C GLU A 121 -6.37 -19.97 -5.05
N ILE A 122 -7.42 -20.01 -5.87
CA ILE A 122 -8.81 -20.26 -5.44
C ILE A 122 -8.99 -21.52 -4.59
N GLU A 123 -8.26 -22.61 -4.88
CA GLU A 123 -8.34 -23.83 -4.09
C GLU A 123 -7.85 -23.61 -2.65
N GLU A 124 -6.68 -22.98 -2.47
CA GLU A 124 -6.14 -22.63 -1.15
C GLU A 124 -6.94 -21.52 -0.46
N ALA A 125 -7.41 -20.54 -1.23
CA ALA A 125 -8.17 -19.42 -0.73
C ALA A 125 -9.49 -19.87 -0.09
N CYS A 126 -10.24 -20.72 -0.80
CA CYS A 126 -11.63 -21.04 -0.48
C CYS A 126 -11.84 -22.41 0.15
N PHE A 127 -10.87 -23.32 0.08
CA PHE A 127 -10.98 -24.71 0.55
C PHE A 127 -12.21 -25.48 0.00
N GLY A 128 -12.63 -25.14 -1.22
CA GLY A 128 -13.80 -25.74 -1.88
C GLY A 128 -15.15 -25.32 -1.29
N VAL A 129 -15.21 -24.22 -0.55
CA VAL A 129 -16.47 -23.67 -0.02
C VAL A 129 -17.12 -22.79 -1.09
N GLN A 130 -18.30 -23.19 -1.60
CA GLN A 130 -18.94 -22.50 -2.72
C GLN A 130 -19.21 -21.02 -2.44
N SER A 131 -19.77 -20.67 -1.28
CA SER A 131 -20.04 -19.27 -0.94
C SER A 131 -18.77 -18.40 -0.89
N MET A 132 -17.61 -18.98 -0.57
CA MET A 132 -16.33 -18.25 -0.59
C MET A 132 -15.72 -18.18 -1.99
N ILE A 133 -15.97 -19.18 -2.83
CA ILE A 133 -15.63 -19.14 -4.27
C ILE A 133 -16.39 -17.99 -4.94
N ASP A 134 -17.67 -17.80 -4.61
CA ASP A 134 -18.48 -16.72 -5.19
C ASP A 134 -17.91 -15.34 -4.82
N VAL A 135 -17.56 -15.13 -3.55
CA VAL A 135 -16.91 -13.88 -3.08
C VAL A 135 -15.51 -13.68 -3.68
N TYR A 136 -14.74 -14.76 -3.81
CA TYR A 136 -13.43 -14.71 -4.45
C TYR A 136 -13.55 -14.26 -5.91
N ASN A 137 -14.51 -14.82 -6.64
CA ASN A 137 -14.76 -14.47 -8.03
C ASN A 137 -15.28 -13.05 -8.17
N GLU A 138 -16.09 -12.56 -7.23
CA GLU A 138 -16.53 -11.16 -7.19
C GLU A 138 -15.32 -10.20 -7.06
N TYR A 139 -14.46 -10.43 -6.06
CA TYR A 139 -13.25 -9.62 -5.84
C TYR A 139 -12.34 -9.56 -7.06
N TYR A 140 -12.07 -10.71 -7.68
CA TYR A 140 -11.21 -10.79 -8.86
C TYR A 140 -11.91 -10.37 -10.15
N GLY A 141 -13.24 -10.46 -10.21
CA GLY A 141 -14.06 -9.89 -11.27
C GLY A 141 -13.87 -8.38 -11.35
N TYR A 142 -14.05 -7.67 -10.23
CA TYR A 142 -13.79 -6.23 -10.17
C TYR A 142 -12.35 -5.87 -10.53
N LEU A 143 -11.36 -6.69 -10.13
CA LEU A 143 -9.96 -6.44 -10.50
C LEU A 143 -9.74 -6.56 -12.02
N GLU A 144 -10.26 -7.61 -12.65
CA GLU A 144 -10.10 -7.78 -14.10
C GLU A 144 -10.87 -6.73 -14.89
N GLU A 145 -12.10 -6.39 -14.47
CA GLU A 145 -12.87 -5.29 -15.07
C GLU A 145 -12.11 -3.95 -14.97
N SER A 146 -11.53 -3.65 -13.80
CA SER A 146 -10.73 -2.45 -13.59
C SER A 146 -9.50 -2.44 -14.49
N LYS A 147 -8.80 -3.57 -14.63
CA LYS A 147 -7.63 -3.69 -15.53
C LYS A 147 -8.03 -3.46 -17.00
N LEU A 148 -9.17 -3.99 -17.43
CA LEU A 148 -9.69 -3.77 -18.78
C LEU A 148 -10.05 -2.31 -19.01
N ALA A 149 -10.67 -1.65 -18.03
CA ALA A 149 -11.09 -0.25 -18.10
C ALA A 149 -9.92 0.74 -18.25
N LEU A 150 -8.72 0.39 -17.79
CA LEU A 150 -7.51 1.20 -17.99
C LEU A 150 -7.15 1.39 -19.47
N ASN A 151 -7.53 0.44 -20.34
CA ASN A 151 -7.29 0.49 -21.78
C ASN A 151 -5.84 0.87 -22.18
N GLY A 152 -4.86 0.35 -21.45
CA GLY A 152 -3.46 0.73 -21.62
C GLY A 152 -2.57 0.33 -20.45
N SER A 153 -1.47 1.08 -20.26
CA SER A 153 -0.58 0.86 -19.13
C SER A 153 -1.18 1.42 -17.84
N GLY A 154 -1.04 0.65 -16.76
CA GLY A 154 -1.36 1.12 -15.41
C GLY A 154 -0.74 0.21 -14.36
N ILE A 155 -1.05 0.46 -13.10
CA ILE A 155 -0.39 -0.22 -11.99
C ILE A 155 -1.36 -0.56 -10.85
N ILE A 156 -1.20 -1.75 -10.30
CA ILE A 156 -1.88 -2.23 -9.09
C ILE A 156 -0.95 -2.01 -7.90
N PHE A 157 -1.46 -1.40 -6.84
CA PHE A 157 -0.83 -1.42 -5.52
C PHE A 157 -1.62 -2.36 -4.60
N ASP A 158 -0.99 -3.48 -4.26
CA ASP A 158 -1.53 -4.52 -3.39
C ASP A 158 -1.12 -4.22 -1.94
N ILE A 159 -2.04 -3.65 -1.17
CA ILE A 159 -1.79 -3.08 0.15
C ILE A 159 -1.91 -4.16 1.23
N HIS A 160 -0.79 -4.47 1.87
CA HIS A 160 -0.63 -5.47 2.94
C HIS A 160 0.06 -4.86 4.16
N GLY A 161 0.19 -5.67 5.21
CA GLY A 161 0.88 -5.28 6.42
C GLY A 161 1.65 -6.41 7.07
N HIS A 162 2.88 -6.12 7.47
CA HIS A 162 3.72 -7.08 8.19
C HIS A 162 3.79 -6.82 9.69
N GLY A 163 4.16 -7.87 10.42
CA GLY A 163 4.48 -7.83 11.85
C GLY A 163 5.97 -7.97 12.16
N HIS A 164 6.86 -7.79 11.17
CA HIS A 164 8.31 -7.77 11.41
C HIS A 164 8.74 -6.59 12.29
N ASP A 165 9.88 -6.75 12.99
CA ASP A 165 10.38 -5.81 13.98
C ASP A 165 10.87 -4.47 13.38
N ILE A 166 11.28 -4.48 12.11
CA ILE A 166 11.82 -3.28 11.46
C ILE A 166 10.67 -2.45 10.91
N ALA A 167 10.52 -1.22 11.41
CA ALA A 167 9.50 -0.27 10.98
C ALA A 167 9.85 0.34 9.61
N ARG A 168 9.42 -0.29 8.53
CA ARG A 168 9.62 0.15 7.15
C ARG A 168 8.49 -0.35 6.24
N ALA A 169 8.45 0.11 5.00
CA ALA A 169 7.68 -0.54 3.95
C ALA A 169 8.52 -1.63 3.26
N GLU A 170 7.95 -2.80 2.98
CA GLU A 170 8.54 -3.81 2.09
C GLU A 170 7.79 -3.82 0.75
N LEU A 171 8.51 -3.55 -0.34
CA LEU A 171 7.98 -3.34 -1.69
C LEU A 171 8.23 -4.61 -2.54
N GLY A 172 7.20 -5.44 -2.68
CA GLY A 172 7.27 -6.72 -3.37
C GLY A 172 7.02 -6.63 -4.88
N TYR A 173 8.06 -6.89 -5.68
CA TYR A 173 8.01 -6.89 -7.16
C TYR A 173 7.97 -8.30 -7.79
N ALA A 174 7.50 -9.31 -7.06
CA ALA A 174 7.66 -10.75 -7.36
C ALA A 174 9.11 -11.27 -7.38
N VAL A 175 10.09 -10.43 -7.03
CA VAL A 175 11.52 -10.81 -6.88
C VAL A 175 11.78 -11.26 -5.44
N THR A 176 12.23 -12.50 -5.25
CA THR A 176 12.47 -13.07 -3.91
C THR A 176 13.63 -12.38 -3.19
N LYS A 177 13.65 -12.44 -1.86
CA LYS A 177 14.80 -12.00 -1.02
C LYS A 177 16.15 -12.49 -1.55
N ALA A 178 16.26 -13.79 -1.84
CA ALA A 178 17.51 -14.38 -2.33
C ALA A 178 17.94 -13.81 -3.68
N ARG A 179 16.99 -13.55 -4.59
CA ARG A 179 17.28 -12.92 -5.89
C ARG A 179 17.66 -11.46 -5.73
N LEU A 180 16.92 -10.71 -4.91
CA LEU A 180 17.18 -9.30 -4.65
C LEU A 180 18.56 -9.08 -3.99
N ASN A 181 18.94 -9.94 -3.05
CA ASN A 181 20.28 -9.94 -2.43
C ASN A 181 21.40 -10.29 -3.41
N SER A 182 21.17 -11.24 -4.32
CA SER A 182 22.20 -11.71 -5.27
C SER A 182 22.28 -10.88 -6.55
N GLY A 183 21.29 -10.04 -6.84
CA GLY A 183 21.15 -9.37 -8.13
C GLY A 183 20.76 -10.32 -9.27
N ASN A 184 20.48 -11.61 -9.00
CA ASN A 184 20.20 -12.61 -10.02
C ASN A 184 18.70 -12.72 -10.32
N TYR A 185 18.22 -11.76 -11.10
CA TYR A 185 16.86 -11.72 -11.66
C TYR A 185 16.87 -10.99 -13.00
N THR A 186 15.81 -11.20 -13.77
CA THR A 186 15.57 -10.51 -15.04
C THR A 186 14.18 -9.91 -15.04
N GLU A 187 13.90 -9.02 -15.98
CA GLU A 187 12.63 -8.29 -16.10
C GLU A 187 11.42 -9.24 -16.11
N ASN A 188 11.55 -10.38 -16.80
CA ASN A 188 10.53 -11.44 -16.91
C ASN A 188 10.18 -12.13 -15.58
N MET A 189 10.95 -11.89 -14.53
CA MET A 189 10.65 -12.41 -13.18
C MET A 189 9.84 -11.42 -12.35
N THR A 190 9.76 -10.15 -12.76
CA THR A 190 9.14 -9.07 -11.99
C THR A 190 7.65 -8.94 -12.32
N SER A 191 6.87 -8.43 -11.36
CA SER A 191 5.47 -8.04 -11.57
C SER A 191 5.30 -6.68 -12.24
N ILE A 192 6.41 -6.03 -12.62
CA ILE A 192 6.47 -4.73 -13.30
C ILE A 192 7.17 -4.83 -14.66
N ARG A 193 7.16 -6.02 -15.27
CA ARG A 193 7.81 -6.35 -16.55
C ARG A 193 7.41 -5.38 -17.67
N ASN A 194 6.12 -5.04 -17.79
CA ASN A 194 5.64 -4.12 -18.81
C ASN A 194 6.22 -2.70 -18.62
N LEU A 195 6.33 -2.21 -17.39
CA LEU A 195 7.04 -0.95 -17.13
C LEU A 195 8.50 -1.03 -17.57
N LEU A 196 9.20 -2.11 -17.21
CA LEU A 196 10.62 -2.29 -17.54
C LEU A 196 10.87 -2.29 -19.06
N GLU A 197 10.03 -2.99 -19.83
CA GLU A 197 10.14 -3.10 -21.29
C GLU A 197 10.04 -1.75 -22.02
N ARG A 198 9.34 -0.77 -21.44
CA ARG A 198 9.08 0.54 -22.05
C ARG A 198 9.81 1.70 -21.36
N SER A 199 10.53 1.42 -20.28
CA SER A 199 11.23 2.42 -19.49
C SER A 199 12.57 2.78 -20.12
N PRO A 200 13.00 4.05 -20.09
CA PRO A 200 14.37 4.44 -20.43
C PRO A 200 15.36 4.17 -19.28
N TYR A 201 14.86 3.79 -18.09
CA TYR A 201 15.65 3.51 -16.89
C TYR A 201 15.95 2.02 -16.76
N GLU A 202 17.16 1.72 -16.29
CA GLU A 202 17.59 0.37 -15.95
C GLU A 202 16.69 -0.25 -14.86
N MET A 203 16.52 -1.58 -14.91
CA MET A 203 15.66 -2.31 -13.97
C MET A 203 15.99 -2.02 -12.50
N ASP A 204 17.27 -2.01 -12.15
CA ASP A 204 17.69 -1.75 -10.78
C ASP A 204 17.38 -0.32 -10.33
N ASP A 205 17.34 0.64 -11.26
CA ASP A 205 17.01 2.01 -10.93
C ASP A 205 15.52 2.16 -10.56
N ILE A 206 14.64 1.44 -11.27
CA ILE A 206 13.20 1.39 -10.97
C ILE A 206 12.91 0.59 -9.69
N LEU A 207 13.59 -0.52 -9.47
CA LEU A 207 13.33 -1.35 -8.28
C LEU A 207 13.89 -0.71 -7.02
N ARG A 208 15.09 -0.12 -7.09
CA ARG A 208 15.88 0.22 -5.90
C ARG A 208 16.78 1.46 -6.05
N GLY A 209 16.75 2.15 -7.19
CA GLY A 209 17.52 3.37 -7.42
C GLY A 209 16.70 4.64 -7.22
N GLU A 210 17.16 5.72 -7.84
CA GLU A 210 16.61 7.07 -7.62
C GLU A 210 15.19 7.23 -8.17
N HIS A 211 14.83 6.39 -9.15
CA HIS A 211 13.47 6.39 -9.72
C HIS A 211 12.54 5.35 -9.07
N SER A 212 12.96 4.72 -7.97
CA SER A 212 12.17 3.69 -7.31
C SER A 212 11.08 4.25 -6.40
N LEU A 213 10.02 3.45 -6.19
CA LEU A 213 9.01 3.76 -5.18
C LEU A 213 9.63 3.86 -3.77
N GLY A 214 10.65 3.06 -3.50
CA GLY A 214 11.37 3.10 -2.23
C GLY A 214 12.12 4.42 -2.01
N GLN A 215 12.73 4.99 -3.05
CA GLN A 215 13.31 6.33 -2.99
C GLN A 215 12.26 7.39 -2.71
N TYR A 216 11.13 7.34 -3.41
CA TYR A 216 10.07 8.33 -3.18
C TYR A 216 9.49 8.26 -1.77
N LEU A 217 9.36 7.07 -1.18
CA LEU A 217 8.97 6.93 0.23
C LEU A 217 10.04 7.46 1.19
N LEU A 218 11.31 7.19 0.91
CA LEU A 218 12.43 7.68 1.72
C LEU A 218 12.46 9.22 1.77
N LEU A 219 12.19 9.88 0.64
CA LEU A 219 12.09 11.34 0.55
C LEU A 219 10.92 11.91 1.36
N GLU A 220 9.88 11.12 1.61
CA GLU A 220 8.76 11.48 2.48
C GLU A 220 8.98 11.06 3.95
N GLY A 221 10.19 10.60 4.29
CA GLY A 221 10.62 10.31 5.66
C GLY A 221 10.35 8.88 6.13
N TYR A 222 9.99 7.95 5.23
CA TYR A 222 9.74 6.55 5.58
C TYR A 222 10.71 5.61 4.89
N ASP A 223 11.37 4.77 5.69
CA ASP A 223 12.23 3.72 5.17
C ASP A 223 11.40 2.72 4.34
N ALA A 224 11.96 2.32 3.21
CA ALA A 224 11.38 1.33 2.32
C ALA A 224 12.45 0.40 1.77
N ILE A 225 12.07 -0.84 1.47
CA ILE A 225 12.94 -1.84 0.89
C ILE A 225 12.27 -2.58 -0.27
N PRO A 226 12.90 -2.69 -1.45
CA PRO A 226 14.17 -2.04 -1.80
C PRO A 226 14.09 -0.52 -2.02
N SER A 227 15.21 0.18 -1.83
CA SER A 227 15.44 1.62 -2.07
C SER A 227 16.95 1.90 -2.22
N PRO A 228 17.40 3.13 -2.58
CA PRO A 228 18.83 3.43 -2.71
C PRO A 228 19.64 3.21 -1.43
N VAL A 229 19.03 3.53 -0.28
CA VAL A 229 19.65 3.35 1.04
C VAL A 229 19.54 1.90 1.51
N TYR A 230 18.45 1.21 1.14
CA TYR A 230 18.21 -0.20 1.49
C TYR A 230 18.00 -1.04 0.22
N PRO A 231 19.04 -1.35 -0.57
CA PRO A 231 18.88 -1.95 -1.90
C PRO A 231 18.47 -3.43 -1.88
N SER A 232 18.60 -4.11 -0.75
CA SER A 232 18.26 -5.52 -0.59
C SER A 232 18.02 -5.92 0.88
N PRO A 233 17.19 -6.94 1.17
CA PRO A 233 16.87 -7.35 2.53
C PRO A 233 18.02 -7.89 3.37
N SER A 234 19.13 -8.30 2.77
CA SER A 234 20.23 -8.98 3.45
C SER A 234 19.71 -10.15 4.28
N ASP A 235 19.88 -10.16 5.60
CA ASP A 235 19.37 -11.23 6.48
C ASP A 235 17.97 -10.97 7.03
N THR A 236 17.42 -9.78 6.82
CA THR A 236 16.11 -9.38 7.37
C THR A 236 14.93 -10.00 6.61
N SER A 237 13.76 -10.03 7.23
CA SER A 237 12.52 -10.48 6.56
C SER A 237 12.14 -9.56 5.41
N TYR A 238 11.46 -10.14 4.41
CA TYR A 238 10.97 -9.43 3.24
C TYR A 238 9.89 -10.23 2.52
N TYR A 239 8.75 -9.60 2.28
CA TYR A 239 7.69 -10.14 1.45
C TYR A 239 7.84 -9.69 -0.01
N SER A 240 8.11 -10.64 -0.89
CA SER A 240 8.38 -10.37 -2.31
C SER A 240 7.14 -10.10 -3.16
N GLY A 241 5.93 -10.12 -2.61
CA GLY A 241 4.67 -10.15 -3.36
C GLY A 241 4.04 -11.54 -3.42
N GLY A 242 2.74 -11.59 -3.13
CA GLY A 242 1.90 -12.79 -3.04
C GLY A 242 1.32 -13.24 -4.38
N TYR A 243 0.22 -14.00 -4.31
CA TYR A 243 -0.51 -14.49 -5.47
C TYR A 243 -1.01 -13.33 -6.34
N THR A 244 -1.64 -12.32 -5.76
CA THR A 244 -2.27 -11.24 -6.55
C THR A 244 -1.23 -10.49 -7.37
N THR A 245 -0.15 -10.05 -6.72
CA THR A 245 0.96 -9.36 -7.38
C THR A 245 1.60 -10.22 -8.49
N LYS A 246 1.77 -11.52 -8.28
CA LYS A 246 2.39 -12.43 -9.26
C LYS A 246 1.49 -12.79 -10.43
N THR A 247 0.18 -12.81 -10.22
CA THR A 247 -0.81 -13.29 -11.20
C THR A 247 -1.39 -12.14 -12.01
N TYR A 248 -1.70 -11.00 -11.36
CA TYR A 248 -2.41 -9.88 -11.98
C TYR A 248 -1.50 -8.71 -12.37
N GLY A 249 -0.24 -8.70 -11.92
CA GLY A 249 0.80 -7.86 -12.49
C GLY A 249 1.33 -8.41 -13.82
N SER A 250 2.26 -7.68 -14.43
CA SER A 250 2.68 -7.91 -15.82
C SER A 250 3.70 -9.05 -16.00
N ARG A 251 4.02 -9.78 -14.92
CA ARG A 251 5.00 -10.88 -14.91
C ARG A 251 4.74 -11.92 -16.01
N ASN A 252 3.46 -12.25 -16.21
CA ASN A 252 3.02 -13.26 -17.19
C ASN A 252 2.49 -12.64 -18.49
N GLY A 253 2.72 -11.34 -18.73
CA GLY A 253 2.16 -10.60 -19.86
C GLY A 253 1.19 -9.49 -19.45
N GLY A 254 0.68 -8.76 -20.43
CA GLY A 254 -0.27 -7.66 -20.22
C GLY A 254 0.38 -6.31 -19.89
N SER A 255 -0.43 -5.25 -19.91
CA SER A 255 0.01 -3.86 -19.74
C SER A 255 -0.16 -3.31 -18.32
N VAL A 256 -0.70 -4.11 -17.39
CA VAL A 256 -0.91 -3.69 -16.01
C VAL A 256 0.16 -4.32 -15.11
N ASP A 257 0.95 -3.47 -14.48
CA ASP A 257 1.98 -3.85 -13.53
C ASP A 257 1.42 -4.00 -12.11
N ALA A 258 2.15 -4.62 -11.18
CA ALA A 258 1.74 -4.71 -9.79
C ALA A 258 2.91 -4.60 -8.81
N ILE A 259 2.70 -3.93 -7.68
CA ILE A 259 3.63 -3.86 -6.55
C ILE A 259 2.86 -4.19 -5.27
N GLN A 260 3.36 -5.14 -4.48
CA GLN A 260 2.87 -5.36 -3.12
C GLN A 260 3.52 -4.38 -2.16
N ILE A 261 2.75 -3.69 -1.32
CA ILE A 261 3.27 -2.79 -0.30
C ILE A 261 2.91 -3.36 1.06
N GLU A 262 3.92 -3.88 1.76
CA GLU A 262 3.79 -4.46 3.08
C GLU A 262 4.22 -3.42 4.10
N SER A 263 3.25 -2.80 4.75
CA SER A 263 3.48 -1.69 5.68
C SER A 263 3.68 -2.21 7.11
N ALA A 264 4.72 -1.75 7.80
CA ALA A 264 4.94 -2.07 9.20
C ALA A 264 3.72 -1.75 10.06
N ARG A 265 3.53 -2.51 11.14
CA ARG A 265 2.40 -2.31 12.05
C ARG A 265 2.37 -0.91 12.65
N SER A 266 3.52 -0.36 13.03
CA SER A 266 3.65 1.01 13.55
C SER A 266 3.14 2.06 12.56
N HIS A 267 3.34 1.86 11.26
CA HIS A 267 2.87 2.79 10.21
C HIS A 267 1.37 2.67 9.93
N ARG A 268 0.75 1.55 10.31
CA ARG A 268 -0.67 1.29 10.08
C ARG A 268 -1.55 1.68 11.26
N GLU A 269 -0.98 1.94 12.43
CA GLU A 269 -1.74 2.30 13.64
C GLU A 269 -1.88 3.81 13.77
N MET A 270 -3.03 4.27 14.26
CA MET A 270 -3.23 5.69 14.56
C MET A 270 -2.38 6.11 15.78
N PRO A 271 -1.85 7.34 15.82
CA PRO A 271 -2.03 8.41 14.83
C PRO A 271 -1.05 8.34 13.63
N GLU A 272 -0.04 7.48 13.69
CA GLU A 272 1.04 7.40 12.69
C GLU A 272 0.52 7.14 11.27
N GLN A 273 -0.53 6.33 11.16
CA GLN A 273 -1.21 6.04 9.89
C GLN A 273 -1.54 7.29 9.09
N MET A 274 -1.94 8.40 9.73
CA MET A 274 -2.29 9.63 9.01
C MET A 274 -1.10 10.24 8.28
N TYR A 275 0.09 10.19 8.87
CA TYR A 275 1.32 10.72 8.28
C TYR A 275 1.85 9.78 7.21
N TYR A 276 1.83 8.47 7.50
CA TYR A 276 2.30 7.47 6.56
C TYR A 276 1.44 7.40 5.30
N VAL A 277 0.12 7.50 5.41
CA VAL A 277 -0.78 7.49 4.24
C VAL A 277 -0.49 8.69 3.32
N LYS A 278 -0.24 9.88 3.86
CA LYS A 278 0.13 11.06 3.06
C LYS A 278 1.47 10.90 2.34
N ALA A 279 2.47 10.39 3.06
CA ALA A 279 3.77 10.06 2.49
C ALA A 279 3.65 9.01 1.37
N LEU A 280 2.90 7.94 1.63
CA LEU A 280 2.67 6.85 0.68
C LEU A 280 1.91 7.33 -0.56
N ALA A 281 0.87 8.15 -0.40
CA ALA A 281 0.13 8.75 -1.52
C ALA A 281 1.06 9.61 -2.39
N THR A 282 1.88 10.45 -1.76
CA THR A 282 2.84 11.30 -2.46
C THR A 282 3.88 10.47 -3.20
N ALA A 283 4.41 9.42 -2.58
CA ALA A 283 5.39 8.53 -3.19
C ALA A 283 4.81 7.74 -4.36
N ILE A 284 3.61 7.17 -4.20
CA ILE A 284 2.88 6.48 -5.26
C ILE A 284 2.62 7.42 -6.43
N PHE A 285 2.16 8.65 -6.18
CA PHE A 285 1.86 9.60 -7.23
C PHE A 285 3.12 10.07 -7.98
N LYS A 286 4.24 10.29 -7.27
CA LYS A 286 5.54 10.58 -7.88
C LYS A 286 6.02 9.42 -8.76
N PHE A 287 5.92 8.18 -8.27
CA PHE A 287 6.24 6.99 -9.04
C PHE A 287 5.37 6.85 -10.29
N TYR A 288 4.06 6.99 -10.13
CA TYR A 288 3.10 6.97 -11.23
C TYR A 288 3.43 8.04 -12.27
N LYS A 289 3.61 9.31 -11.87
CA LYS A 289 3.96 10.39 -12.78
C LYS A 289 5.25 10.08 -13.54
N LYS A 290 6.29 9.62 -12.83
CA LYS A 290 7.59 9.37 -13.44
C LYS A 290 7.53 8.29 -14.53
N HIS A 291 6.74 7.25 -14.30
CA HIS A 291 6.83 6.01 -15.06
C HIS A 291 5.64 5.74 -15.98
N TYR A 292 4.48 6.31 -15.69
CA TYR A 292 3.21 6.03 -16.39
C TYR A 292 2.62 7.25 -17.08
N THR A 293 3.26 8.42 -16.98
CA THR A 293 2.87 9.59 -17.77
C THR A 293 3.96 9.90 -18.79
N THR A 294 3.56 10.33 -19.98
CA THR A 294 4.48 10.92 -20.94
C THR A 294 4.74 12.35 -20.47
N GLU A 295 5.95 12.64 -20.00
CA GLU A 295 6.36 14.04 -19.84
C GLU A 295 6.36 14.65 -21.25
N SER A 296 5.30 15.40 -21.59
CA SER A 296 5.43 16.44 -22.61
C SER A 296 6.32 17.50 -22.01
N GLU A 297 7.63 17.36 -22.20
CA GLU A 297 8.53 18.50 -22.08
C GLU A 297 8.03 19.56 -23.07
N THR A 298 7.23 20.50 -22.56
CA THR A 298 6.92 21.71 -23.28
C THR A 298 8.17 22.56 -23.17
N THR A 299 9.12 22.33 -24.07
CA THR A 299 10.26 23.21 -24.27
C THR A 299 9.71 24.54 -24.79
N THR A 300 9.33 25.43 -23.88
CA THR A 300 9.17 26.84 -24.19
C THR A 300 10.56 27.41 -24.35
N VAL A 301 11.09 27.32 -25.57
CA VAL A 301 12.24 28.12 -25.98
C VAL A 301 11.78 29.56 -26.01
N GLU A 302 11.90 30.25 -24.88
CA GLU A 302 11.79 31.70 -24.84
C GLU A 302 13.05 32.25 -25.53
N GLN A 303 12.94 32.52 -26.83
CA GLN A 303 13.94 33.29 -27.56
C GLN A 303 13.88 34.74 -27.08
N THR A 304 14.59 35.03 -25.99
CA THR A 304 14.89 36.41 -25.60
C THR A 304 15.95 36.96 -26.56
N THR A 305 15.49 37.65 -27.61
CA THR A 305 16.36 38.44 -28.49
C THR A 305 16.87 39.64 -27.69
N THR A 306 18.03 39.50 -27.05
CA THR A 306 18.69 40.60 -26.36
C THR A 306 19.54 41.37 -27.37
N ILE A 307 19.10 42.58 -27.72
CA ILE A 307 19.90 43.54 -28.46
C ILE A 307 21.03 44.01 -27.54
N GLN A 308 22.26 43.76 -27.96
CA GLN A 308 23.48 44.13 -27.25
C GLN A 308 23.84 45.59 -27.56
N PRO A 309 24.05 46.48 -26.57
CA PRO A 309 24.79 47.70 -26.78
C PRO A 309 26.28 47.43 -26.58
N THR A 310 27.05 47.80 -27.59
CA THR A 310 28.51 47.82 -27.61
C THR A 310 29.03 48.86 -26.62
N THR A 311 29.87 48.47 -25.66
CA THR A 311 30.89 49.37 -25.07
C THR A 311 32.10 48.57 -24.62
N THR A 312 33.24 49.23 -24.79
CA THR A 312 34.61 48.74 -24.82
C THR A 312 35.30 48.95 -23.47
N GLU A 313 36.34 48.13 -23.19
CA GLU A 313 37.41 48.30 -22.18
C GLU A 313 36.99 48.16 -20.69
N ALA A 314 37.77 47.58 -19.77
CA ALA A 314 39.19 47.26 -19.72
C ALA A 314 39.47 46.02 -18.84
N GLU A 315 40.64 45.45 -19.09
CA GLU A 315 41.35 44.36 -18.40
C GLU A 315 41.78 44.74 -16.97
N THR A 316 41.62 43.83 -16.00
CA THR A 316 42.59 43.65 -14.90
C THR A 316 42.49 42.23 -14.32
N THR A 317 43.59 41.50 -14.44
CA THR A 317 43.87 40.19 -13.84
C THR A 317 44.28 40.34 -12.38
N LEU A 318 43.85 39.41 -11.51
CA LEU A 318 44.65 38.97 -10.37
C LEU A 318 44.29 37.56 -9.93
N VAL A 319 45.33 36.85 -9.54
CA VAL A 319 45.54 35.41 -9.57
C VAL A 319 45.70 34.88 -8.14
N THR A 320 45.12 33.70 -7.86
CA THR A 320 45.45 32.72 -6.79
C THR A 320 45.28 33.16 -5.33
N THR A 321 45.08 32.31 -4.31
CA THR A 321 45.62 30.96 -4.02
C THR A 321 44.70 30.16 -3.07
N GLU A 322 44.88 28.84 -3.12
CA GLU A 322 44.38 27.78 -2.24
C GLU A 322 44.66 27.98 -0.73
N GLY A 323 43.90 27.27 0.12
CA GLY A 323 44.16 27.14 1.56
C GLY A 323 43.34 26.04 2.22
N LYS A 324 43.91 24.84 2.26
CA LYS A 324 43.43 23.57 2.85
C LYS A 324 43.83 23.47 4.33
N THR A 325 42.94 23.06 5.24
CA THR A 325 43.10 22.16 6.43
C THR A 325 41.92 22.35 7.40
N SER A 326 41.14 21.35 7.82
CA SER A 326 41.41 20.13 8.63
C SER A 326 41.20 20.35 10.13
N THR A 327 40.68 19.28 10.77
CA THR A 327 40.57 18.99 12.22
C THR A 327 39.55 19.80 13.02
N SER A 328 38.79 19.27 13.97
CA SER A 328 38.60 17.93 14.53
C SER A 328 37.44 18.00 15.56
N MET A 329 36.69 16.92 15.72
CA MET A 329 35.77 16.73 16.86
C MET A 329 36.51 16.71 18.21
N PRO A 330 35.79 16.85 19.34
CA PRO A 330 35.56 15.62 20.10
C PRO A 330 34.14 15.46 20.67
N THR A 331 33.78 14.18 20.75
CA THR A 331 32.68 13.54 21.46
C THR A 331 32.74 13.76 22.97
N THR A 332 31.59 13.82 23.66
CA THR A 332 31.50 13.40 25.06
C THR A 332 30.19 12.67 25.32
N THR A 333 30.34 11.45 25.82
CA THR A 333 29.34 10.47 26.24
C THR A 333 29.08 10.61 27.74
N THR A 334 27.83 10.60 28.23
CA THR A 334 27.44 10.10 29.58
C THR A 334 25.91 9.93 29.61
N THR A 335 25.38 8.72 29.47
CA THR A 335 24.95 7.74 30.52
C THR A 335 23.48 7.85 30.93
N THR A 336 22.83 6.72 30.67
CA THR A 336 21.57 6.12 31.13
C THR A 336 21.16 6.37 32.58
N THR A 337 19.85 6.56 32.79
CA THR A 337 19.19 6.08 34.01
C THR A 337 17.82 5.48 33.67
N THR A 338 17.67 4.23 34.04
CA THR A 338 16.49 3.35 33.95
C THR A 338 15.58 3.56 35.15
N THR A 339 14.26 3.53 34.95
CA THR A 339 13.28 3.13 35.97
C THR A 339 12.10 2.43 35.32
N GLU A 340 11.95 1.14 35.59
CA GLU A 340 10.71 0.36 35.45
C GLU A 340 9.73 0.71 36.57
N ALA A 341 8.41 0.63 36.30
CA ALA A 341 7.48 -0.07 37.18
C ALA A 341 6.09 -0.28 36.53
N ALA A 342 5.74 -1.57 36.46
CA ALA A 342 4.47 -2.18 36.88
C ALA A 342 3.15 -1.92 36.13
N VAL A 343 2.76 -3.02 35.47
CA VAL A 343 1.45 -3.50 35.02
C VAL A 343 0.39 -3.53 36.14
N VAL A 344 -0.83 -3.10 35.83
CA VAL A 344 -2.06 -3.51 36.55
C VAL A 344 -3.08 -4.02 35.52
N THR A 345 -3.51 -5.26 35.74
CA THR A 345 -4.48 -6.00 34.95
C THR A 345 -5.81 -6.05 35.70
N THR A 346 -6.93 -5.72 35.06
CA THR A 346 -8.27 -6.14 35.53
C THR A 346 -9.13 -6.62 34.37
N LYS A 347 -9.71 -7.81 34.55
CA LYS A 347 -10.51 -8.61 33.60
C LYS A 347 -11.94 -8.08 33.42
N GLN A 348 -12.50 -8.39 32.24
CA GLN A 348 -13.91 -8.33 31.83
C GLN A 348 -14.89 -9.06 32.76
N PRO A 349 -16.21 -8.90 32.50
CA PRO A 349 -16.94 -10.08 32.00
C PRO A 349 -17.80 -9.84 30.75
N ILE A 350 -18.14 -11.00 30.17
CA ILE A 350 -18.85 -11.33 28.94
C ILE A 350 -20.37 -11.36 29.20
N ILE A 351 -21.20 -11.03 28.21
CA ILE A 351 -22.59 -11.48 28.11
C ILE A 351 -22.83 -12.02 26.69
N GLU A 352 -23.34 -13.25 26.60
CA GLU A 352 -23.76 -13.97 25.39
C GLU A 352 -25.29 -13.95 25.19
N THR A 353 -25.68 -14.31 23.95
CA THR A 353 -26.97 -14.88 23.47
C THR A 353 -28.07 -13.87 23.12
N SER A 354 -28.95 -14.04 22.12
CA SER A 354 -29.04 -14.94 20.95
C SER A 354 -30.26 -14.52 20.09
N SER A 355 -30.26 -14.96 18.82
CA SER A 355 -31.42 -15.30 17.97
C SER A 355 -32.21 -14.21 17.21
N ASN A 356 -32.17 -14.38 15.88
CA ASN A 356 -33.27 -14.41 14.91
C ASN A 356 -34.19 -13.19 14.72
N GLY A 357 -34.10 -12.59 13.52
CA GLY A 357 -35.25 -11.95 12.87
C GLY A 357 -34.90 -10.75 11.99
N CYS A 358 -34.72 -10.98 10.69
CA CYS A 358 -34.98 -9.96 9.65
C CYS A 358 -36.38 -10.24 9.10
N PRO A 359 -37.29 -9.25 8.98
CA PRO A 359 -37.39 -8.58 7.68
C PRO A 359 -37.79 -7.09 7.69
N LYS A 360 -37.28 -6.39 6.67
CA LYS A 360 -37.91 -5.28 5.89
C LYS A 360 -38.24 -3.98 6.63
N SER A 361 -37.38 -2.97 6.43
CA SER A 361 -37.74 -1.72 5.73
C SER A 361 -36.48 -0.88 5.52
N CYS A 362 -36.06 -0.77 4.25
CA CYS A 362 -35.25 0.35 3.79
C CYS A 362 -36.14 1.60 3.77
N LEU A 363 -35.52 2.76 4.01
CA LEU A 363 -36.11 4.10 4.11
C LEU A 363 -36.73 4.39 5.49
N ASP A 364 -35.87 4.89 6.39
CA ASP A 364 -36.12 6.05 7.28
C ASP A 364 -35.33 5.92 8.58
N SER A 365 -34.13 6.51 8.63
CA SER A 365 -33.49 7.06 9.84
C SER A 365 -32.16 7.73 9.49
N PHE A 366 -32.23 8.84 8.74
CA PHE A 366 -31.09 9.76 8.56
C PHE A 366 -31.38 11.15 9.15
N ALA A 367 -32.35 11.25 10.07
CA ALA A 367 -32.79 12.51 10.67
C ALA A 367 -32.93 12.40 12.19
N ALA A 368 -31.84 12.10 12.89
CA ALA A 368 -31.79 12.23 14.36
C ALA A 368 -30.36 12.39 14.88
N PHE A 369 -29.55 13.30 14.30
CA PHE A 369 -28.29 13.70 14.94
C PHE A 369 -27.84 15.15 14.67
N ILE A 370 -28.73 16.01 14.17
CA ILE A 370 -28.45 17.44 14.00
C ILE A 370 -29.64 18.22 14.54
N TRP A 371 -29.78 18.37 15.86
CA TRP A 371 -30.57 19.44 16.53
C TRP A 371 -30.29 19.36 18.04
N GLY A 372 -29.03 19.51 18.42
CA GLY A 372 -28.60 19.26 19.80
C GLY A 372 -27.47 20.14 20.31
N PHE A 373 -27.22 21.32 19.74
CA PHE A 373 -26.32 22.32 20.34
C PHE A 373 -26.62 23.72 19.82
N LEU A 374 -27.69 24.34 20.33
CA LEU A 374 -27.86 25.80 20.35
C LEU A 374 -29.04 26.12 21.26
N CYS A 375 -28.77 26.36 22.56
CA CYS A 375 -29.57 27.20 23.46
C CYS A 375 -29.04 27.10 24.90
N ILE A 376 -27.91 27.76 25.20
CA ILE A 376 -27.69 28.35 26.54
C ILE A 376 -26.89 29.65 26.35
N ALA A 377 -27.59 30.76 26.11
CA ALA A 377 -27.17 32.11 26.46
C ALA A 377 -28.41 33.03 26.43
N PHE A 378 -28.59 33.84 27.49
CA PHE A 378 -29.77 34.65 27.86
C PHE A 378 -30.89 33.82 28.52
N PHE A 379 -30.88 33.59 29.83
CA PHE A 379 -31.04 34.54 30.94
C PHE A 379 -30.49 33.94 32.24
#